data_AF-A0A3Q1FCF5-F1
#
_entry.id   AF-A0A3Q1FCF5-F1
#
_cell.length_a   1.000
_cell.length_b   1.000
_cell.length_c   1.000
_cell.angle_alpha   90.00
_cell.angle_beta   90.00
_cell.angle_gamma   90.00
#
_symmetry.space_group_name_H-M   'P 1'
#
loop_
_entity.id
_entity.type
_entity.pdbx_description
1 polymer ?
#
loop_
_entity_poly.entity_id
_entity_poly.type
_entity_poly.pdbx_seq_one_letter_code
_entity_poly.pdbx_strand_id
1 'polypeptide(L)'
;MNFCEAKSELKQLLSRVDPSELPKLLDWMKNSDDLDDFLLDNRTVILQNISDDLRTRLPLNAMLASETTAHLKIQQCSRPTLHVDSFLYDEDQVDSLCEDGTMSRTFCLNCGSQKTAALDFVSHSFSISELRFLFQNVLPDLSGRTLVDVGSRLGAVLYGGYVYSSASRLLGLEISEEFVQLQNEMLQKYQLTDRVQVIHADVCTQEVLLQNTDVLVMNNVFEYFMEPSEQIRAWRFIIQSFRKSGSLLVSTPSLQESLGALQQEALLPGWVEELPVDYNVYLGRDSDPENLRQIHLYRVM
;
A
#
# COMPACT_ATOMS: atom_id res chain seq x y z
N MET A 1 27.01 -13.68 2.94
CA MET A 1 26.84 -14.63 1.83
C MET A 1 25.87 -14.02 0.84
N ASN A 2 26.22 -13.93 -0.43
CA ASN A 2 25.28 -13.45 -1.47
C ASN A 2 24.34 -14.59 -1.92
N PHE A 3 23.32 -14.27 -2.73
CA PHE A 3 22.32 -15.24 -3.17
C PHE A 3 22.93 -16.46 -3.90
N CYS A 4 23.96 -16.25 -4.73
CA CYS A 4 24.61 -17.33 -5.48
C CYS A 4 25.38 -18.29 -4.56
N GLU A 5 26.10 -17.74 -3.58
CA GLU A 5 26.79 -18.51 -2.55
C GLU A 5 25.77 -19.27 -1.68
N ALA A 6 24.69 -18.60 -1.26
CA ALA A 6 23.63 -19.20 -0.44
C ALA A 6 22.96 -20.38 -1.15
N LYS A 7 22.65 -20.21 -2.44
CA LYS A 7 22.10 -21.29 -3.27
C LYS A 7 23.06 -22.47 -3.39
N SER A 8 24.37 -22.21 -3.42
CA SER A 8 25.39 -23.26 -3.52
C SER A 8 25.53 -24.02 -2.20
N GLU A 9 25.61 -23.32 -1.08
CA GLU A 9 25.63 -23.90 0.27
C GLU A 9 24.36 -24.72 0.55
N LEU A 10 23.19 -24.21 0.17
CA LEU A 10 21.93 -24.93 0.33
C LEU A 10 21.94 -26.24 -0.48
N LYS A 11 22.41 -26.21 -1.73
CA LYS A 11 22.55 -27.43 -2.54
C LYS A 11 23.51 -28.44 -1.90
N GLN A 12 24.61 -27.99 -1.31
CA GLN A 12 25.55 -28.87 -0.60
C GLN A 12 24.96 -29.43 0.69
N LEU A 13 24.14 -28.65 1.41
CA LEU A 13 23.38 -29.14 2.56
C LEU A 13 22.41 -30.23 2.11
N LEU A 14 21.57 -29.94 1.11
CA LEU A 14 20.59 -30.89 0.57
C LEU A 14 21.24 -32.17 0.03
N SER A 15 22.44 -32.11 -0.56
CA SER A 15 23.15 -33.30 -1.04
C SER A 15 23.68 -34.22 0.07
N ARG A 16 23.73 -33.73 1.33
CA ARG A 16 24.19 -34.49 2.50
C ARG A 16 23.02 -35.08 3.31
N VAL A 17 21.78 -34.71 3.00
CA VAL A 17 20.58 -35.23 3.65
C VAL A 17 20.33 -36.66 3.15
N ASP A 18 19.86 -37.54 4.04
CA ASP A 18 19.47 -38.89 3.65
C ASP A 18 18.46 -38.84 2.50
N PRO A 19 18.67 -39.57 1.38
CA PRO A 19 17.77 -39.54 0.23
C PRO A 19 16.30 -39.85 0.56
N SER A 20 16.04 -40.62 1.62
CA SER A 20 14.68 -40.95 2.09
C SER A 20 13.99 -39.81 2.84
N GLU A 21 14.76 -38.90 3.44
CA GLU A 21 14.24 -37.73 4.17
C GLU A 21 14.19 -36.47 3.30
N LEU A 22 14.94 -36.43 2.19
CA LEU A 22 15.01 -35.28 1.29
C LEU A 22 13.63 -34.80 0.78
N PRO A 23 12.68 -35.68 0.36
CA PRO A 23 11.34 -35.22 -0.04
C PRO A 23 10.58 -34.50 1.08
N LYS A 24 10.67 -34.97 2.32
CA LYS A 24 10.02 -34.34 3.48
C LYS A 24 10.64 -32.98 3.79
N LEU A 25 11.97 -32.87 3.70
CA LEU A 25 12.67 -31.61 3.91
C LEU A 25 12.28 -30.58 2.82
N LEU A 26 12.21 -30.99 1.55
CA LEU A 26 11.80 -30.11 0.46
C LEU A 26 10.34 -29.69 0.58
N ASP A 27 9.47 -30.56 1.08
CA ASP A 27 8.07 -30.24 1.38
C ASP A 27 7.97 -29.22 2.52
N TRP A 28 8.68 -29.45 3.63
CA TRP A 28 8.77 -28.49 4.74
C TRP A 28 9.31 -27.13 4.28
N MET A 29 10.40 -27.09 3.50
CA MET A 29 10.96 -25.83 2.99
C MET A 29 10.00 -25.04 2.09
N LYS A 30 9.03 -25.71 1.46
CA LYS A 30 8.06 -25.07 0.55
C LYS A 30 6.78 -24.62 1.25
N ASN A 31 6.40 -25.33 2.31
CA ASN A 31 5.06 -25.24 2.90
C ASN A 31 5.08 -24.85 4.39
N SER A 32 6.25 -24.73 5.01
CA SER A 32 6.40 -24.30 6.41
C SER A 32 6.67 -22.80 6.51
N ASP A 33 6.12 -22.20 7.56
CA ASP A 33 6.30 -20.78 7.88
C ASP A 33 7.52 -20.56 8.79
N ASP A 34 8.17 -21.63 9.26
CA ASP A 34 9.37 -21.56 10.11
C ASP A 34 10.52 -20.74 9.47
N LEU A 35 10.52 -20.59 8.14
CA LEU A 35 11.52 -19.81 7.42
C LEU A 35 11.18 -18.31 7.34
N ASP A 36 9.93 -17.93 7.60
CA ASP A 36 9.48 -16.53 7.58
C ASP A 36 10.04 -15.75 8.79
N ASP A 37 10.41 -16.45 9.87
CA ASP A 37 11.15 -15.88 11.01
C ASP A 37 12.44 -15.17 10.57
N PHE A 38 13.08 -15.64 9.49
CA PHE A 38 14.27 -14.98 8.94
C PHE A 38 13.96 -13.72 8.13
N LEU A 39 12.70 -13.48 7.79
CA LEU A 39 12.23 -12.30 7.09
C LEU A 39 11.78 -11.19 8.04
N LEU A 40 11.64 -11.48 9.33
CA LEU A 40 11.32 -10.50 10.36
C LEU A 40 12.46 -9.49 10.49
N ASP A 41 12.09 -8.22 10.40
CA ASP A 41 13.00 -7.10 10.55
C ASP A 41 12.41 -6.12 11.56
N ASN A 42 13.27 -5.48 12.35
CA ASN A 42 12.91 -4.39 13.26
C ASN A 42 12.10 -3.30 12.53
N ARG A 43 12.33 -3.11 11.23
CA ARG A 43 11.54 -2.19 10.39
C ARG A 43 10.05 -2.57 10.33
N THR A 44 9.74 -3.85 10.16
CA THR A 44 8.37 -4.38 10.20
C THR A 44 7.73 -4.14 11.57
N VAL A 45 8.50 -4.39 12.65
CA VAL A 45 8.02 -4.20 14.03
C VAL A 45 7.67 -2.72 14.30
N ILE A 46 8.45 -1.77 13.78
CA ILE A 46 8.13 -0.34 13.90
C ILE A 46 6.78 -0.04 13.23
N LEU A 47 6.56 -0.53 12.01
CA LEU A 47 5.30 -0.33 11.29
C LEU A 47 4.12 -0.97 12.02
N GLN A 48 4.29 -2.18 12.57
CA GLN A 48 3.25 -2.85 13.34
C GLN A 48 2.88 -2.04 14.59
N ASN A 49 3.86 -1.50 15.32
CA ASN A 49 3.57 -0.66 16.48
C ASN A 49 2.79 0.60 16.09
N ILE A 50 3.14 1.26 14.97
CA ILE A 50 2.42 2.44 14.47
C ILE A 50 0.97 2.05 14.13
N SER A 51 0.79 0.93 13.44
CA SER A 51 -0.51 0.35 13.11
C SER A 51 -1.35 0.10 14.38
N ASP A 52 -0.77 -0.53 15.40
CA ASP A 52 -1.43 -0.79 16.69
C ASP A 52 -1.89 0.49 17.37
N ASP A 53 -1.05 1.52 17.40
CA ASP A 53 -1.40 2.82 17.97
C ASP A 53 -2.54 3.50 17.19
N LEU A 54 -2.49 3.47 15.86
CA LEU A 54 -3.55 4.01 15.01
C LEU A 54 -4.88 3.31 15.25
N ARG A 55 -4.89 1.98 15.42
CA ARG A 55 -6.10 1.21 15.75
C ARG A 55 -6.76 1.68 17.05
N THR A 56 -6.00 2.13 18.04
CA THR A 56 -6.58 2.69 19.29
C THR A 56 -7.29 4.03 19.10
N ARG A 57 -7.05 4.72 17.97
CA ARG A 57 -7.55 6.07 17.67
C ARG A 57 -8.61 6.08 16.58
N LEU A 58 -8.78 4.98 15.86
CA LEU A 58 -9.67 4.86 14.72
C LEU A 58 -10.83 3.90 15.01
N PRO A 59 -11.99 4.09 14.35
CA PRO A 59 -13.02 3.05 14.35
C PRO A 59 -12.50 1.78 13.65
N LEU A 60 -13.19 0.66 13.85
CA LEU A 60 -12.80 -0.64 13.29
C LEU A 60 -12.63 -0.62 11.76
N ASN A 61 -13.54 0.07 11.07
CA ASN A 61 -13.47 0.23 9.61
C ASN A 61 -12.40 1.26 9.18
N ALA A 62 -11.64 1.83 10.10
CA ALA A 62 -10.60 2.83 9.86
C ALA A 62 -11.07 4.08 9.10
N MET A 63 -12.38 4.36 9.05
CA MET A 63 -12.92 5.50 8.34
C MET A 63 -13.38 6.59 9.31
N LEU A 64 -12.87 7.81 9.14
CA LEU A 64 -13.32 8.96 9.91
C LEU A 64 -14.74 9.37 9.49
N ALA A 65 -15.48 10.01 10.40
CA ALA A 65 -16.83 10.50 10.12
C ALA A 65 -16.83 11.59 9.03
N SER A 66 -15.71 12.30 8.86
CA SER A 66 -15.51 13.33 7.85
C SER A 66 -15.29 12.77 6.43
N GLU A 67 -15.01 11.48 6.25
CA GLU A 67 -14.87 10.84 4.93
C GLU A 67 -16.24 10.55 4.27
N THR A 68 -17.15 11.54 4.24
CA THR A 68 -18.56 11.35 3.87
C THR A 68 -18.74 10.78 2.46
N THR A 69 -17.93 11.22 1.48
CA THR A 69 -17.99 10.72 0.10
C THR A 69 -17.62 9.25 0.01
N ALA A 70 -16.57 8.83 0.73
CA ALA A 70 -16.13 7.44 0.75
C ALA A 70 -17.19 6.53 1.39
N HIS A 71 -17.80 6.98 2.50
CA HIS A 71 -18.92 6.26 3.13
C HIS A 71 -20.08 6.05 2.15
N LEU A 72 -20.47 7.11 1.42
CA LEU A 72 -21.56 7.03 0.45
C LEU A 72 -21.23 6.09 -0.71
N LYS A 73 -20.00 6.12 -1.23
CA LYS A 73 -19.58 5.28 -2.35
C LYS A 73 -19.51 3.80 -1.98
N ILE A 74 -18.99 3.47 -0.80
CA ILE A 74 -18.99 2.09 -0.30
C ILE A 74 -20.42 1.56 -0.14
N GLN A 75 -21.36 2.39 0.32
CA GLN A 75 -22.77 2.02 0.43
C GLN A 75 -23.48 1.83 -0.92
N GLN A 76 -22.94 2.44 -1.99
CA GLN A 76 -23.48 2.33 -3.35
C GLN A 76 -22.88 1.18 -4.16
N CYS A 77 -21.89 0.46 -3.61
CA CYS A 77 -21.31 -0.72 -4.25
C CYS A 77 -22.40 -1.76 -4.55
N SER A 78 -22.32 -2.36 -5.74
CA SER A 78 -23.33 -3.31 -6.24
C SER A 78 -23.46 -4.57 -5.37
N ARG A 79 -22.40 -4.90 -4.63
CA ARG A 79 -22.34 -5.93 -3.62
C ARG A 79 -22.05 -5.27 -2.27
N PRO A 80 -22.55 -5.82 -1.15
CA PRO A 80 -22.21 -5.28 0.15
C PRO A 80 -20.70 -5.36 0.39
N THR A 81 -20.11 -4.21 0.67
CA THR A 81 -18.67 -4.01 0.80
C THR A 81 -18.32 -3.50 2.18
N LEU A 82 -17.25 -4.03 2.78
CA LEU A 82 -16.68 -3.55 4.03
C LEU A 82 -15.33 -2.88 3.77
N HIS A 83 -15.09 -1.76 4.45
CA HIS A 83 -13.76 -1.15 4.47
C HIS A 83 -12.93 -1.77 5.60
N VAL A 84 -11.78 -2.34 5.23
CA VAL A 84 -10.78 -2.88 6.15
C VAL A 84 -9.43 -2.36 5.69
N ASP A 85 -8.78 -1.56 6.53
CA ASP A 85 -7.52 -0.93 6.16
C ASP A 85 -6.36 -1.91 6.28
N SER A 86 -5.72 -2.23 5.15
CA SER A 86 -4.66 -3.24 5.07
C SER A 86 -3.37 -2.86 5.80
N PHE A 87 -3.16 -1.57 6.13
CA PHE A 87 -2.05 -1.18 7.00
C PHE A 87 -2.36 -1.51 8.47
N LEU A 88 -3.64 -1.46 8.85
CA LEU A 88 -4.08 -1.69 10.22
C LEU A 88 -4.31 -3.16 10.54
N TYR A 89 -4.81 -3.93 9.57
CA TYR A 89 -5.20 -5.31 9.77
C TYR A 89 -4.57 -6.21 8.70
N ASP A 90 -3.78 -7.17 9.13
CA ASP A 90 -3.37 -8.32 8.31
C ASP A 90 -4.47 -9.39 8.27
N GLU A 91 -4.27 -10.44 7.46
CA GLU A 91 -5.26 -11.50 7.30
C GLU A 91 -5.55 -12.25 8.61
N ASP A 92 -4.52 -12.51 9.43
CA ASP A 92 -4.67 -13.18 10.72
C ASP A 92 -5.50 -12.35 11.72
N GLN A 93 -5.33 -11.03 11.70
CA GLN A 93 -6.12 -10.11 12.50
C GLN A 93 -7.57 -10.02 12.00
N VAL A 94 -7.79 -10.02 10.68
CA VAL A 94 -9.14 -10.11 10.10
C VAL A 94 -9.81 -11.43 10.47
N ASP A 95 -9.08 -12.53 10.43
CA ASP A 95 -9.59 -13.85 10.82
C ASP A 95 -9.95 -13.89 12.31
N SER A 96 -9.09 -13.34 13.17
CA SER A 96 -9.37 -13.20 14.62
C SER A 96 -10.66 -12.40 14.89
N LEU A 97 -10.87 -11.29 14.17
CA LEU A 97 -12.08 -10.48 14.26
C LEU A 97 -13.33 -11.21 13.73
N CYS A 98 -13.16 -12.16 12.81
CA CYS A 98 -14.27 -12.99 12.35
C CYS A 98 -14.60 -14.10 13.36
N GLU A 99 -13.59 -14.71 13.98
CA GLU A 99 -13.76 -15.76 14.98
C GLU A 99 -14.43 -15.25 16.27
N ASP A 100 -14.10 -14.03 16.70
CA ASP A 100 -14.71 -13.41 17.89
C ASP A 100 -16.10 -12.79 17.63
N GLY A 101 -16.53 -12.76 16.37
CA GLY A 101 -17.83 -12.24 15.93
C GLY A 101 -17.92 -10.73 15.77
N THR A 102 -16.80 -10.01 15.87
CA THR A 102 -16.72 -8.55 15.65
C THR A 102 -16.89 -8.19 14.16
N MET A 103 -16.43 -9.06 13.27
CA MET A 103 -16.53 -8.92 11.82
C MET A 103 -17.13 -10.19 11.19
N SER A 104 -17.56 -10.11 9.93
CA SER A 104 -17.92 -11.26 9.13
C SER A 104 -17.36 -11.09 7.71
N ARG A 105 -16.88 -12.18 7.10
CA ARG A 105 -16.55 -12.26 5.67
C ARG A 105 -17.78 -12.56 4.79
N THR A 106 -18.96 -12.75 5.38
CA THR A 106 -20.18 -13.08 4.66
C THR A 106 -21.40 -12.29 5.13
N PHE A 107 -22.39 -12.13 4.26
CA PHE A 107 -23.68 -11.54 4.58
C PHE A 107 -24.84 -12.47 4.22
N CYS A 108 -25.96 -12.34 4.93
CA CYS A 108 -27.17 -13.11 4.66
C CYS A 108 -27.88 -12.57 3.40
N LEU A 109 -28.19 -13.45 2.44
CA LEU A 109 -29.00 -13.09 1.27
C LEU A 109 -30.44 -12.74 1.67
N ASN A 110 -30.96 -13.45 2.67
CA ASN A 110 -32.19 -13.12 3.39
C ASN A 110 -31.87 -13.04 4.88
N CYS A 111 -32.11 -11.89 5.51
CA CYS A 111 -31.79 -11.67 6.93
C CYS A 111 -32.43 -12.77 7.82
N GLY A 112 -31.62 -13.40 8.67
CA GLY A 112 -32.02 -14.53 9.52
C GLY A 112 -31.98 -15.91 8.84
N SER A 113 -31.54 -16.01 7.58
CA SER A 113 -31.36 -17.29 6.89
C SER A 113 -29.93 -17.82 6.99
N GLN A 114 -29.74 -19.12 6.72
CA GLN A 114 -28.42 -19.75 6.57
C GLN A 114 -27.83 -19.59 5.16
N LYS A 115 -28.53 -18.89 4.26
CA LYS A 115 -28.04 -18.64 2.89
C LYS A 115 -27.20 -17.38 2.91
N THR A 116 -25.89 -17.56 2.88
CA THR A 116 -24.92 -16.45 2.88
C THR A 116 -24.20 -16.31 1.55
N ALA A 117 -23.64 -15.12 1.31
CA ALA A 117 -22.71 -14.82 0.23
C ALA A 117 -21.51 -14.04 0.78
N ALA A 118 -20.39 -14.04 0.06
CA ALA A 118 -19.18 -13.32 0.46
C ALA A 118 -19.37 -11.80 0.42
N LEU A 119 -18.79 -11.11 1.39
CA LEU A 119 -18.63 -9.66 1.38
C LEU A 119 -17.43 -9.27 0.53
N ASP A 120 -17.52 -8.13 -0.15
CA ASP A 120 -16.35 -7.53 -0.79
C ASP A 120 -15.58 -6.70 0.24
N PHE A 121 -14.26 -6.66 0.14
CA PHE A 121 -13.39 -5.88 1.02
C PHE A 121 -12.65 -4.81 0.22
N VAL A 122 -12.55 -3.61 0.78
CA VAL A 122 -11.81 -2.49 0.18
C VAL A 122 -10.86 -1.90 1.22
N SER A 123 -9.65 -1.58 0.78
CA SER A 123 -8.65 -0.83 1.54
C SER A 123 -8.23 0.42 0.75
N HIS A 124 -7.90 1.48 1.47
CA HIS A 124 -7.30 2.70 0.92
C HIS A 124 -5.83 2.90 1.35
N SER A 125 -5.22 1.88 1.93
CA SER A 125 -3.84 1.91 2.40
C SER A 125 -3.08 0.67 1.93
N PHE A 126 -1.78 0.81 1.70
CA PHE A 126 -0.90 -0.35 1.54
C PHE A 126 -0.72 -1.07 2.87
N SER A 127 -0.78 -2.40 2.82
CA SER A 127 -0.29 -3.29 3.87
C SER A 127 1.21 -3.14 4.09
N ILE A 128 1.69 -3.67 5.23
CA ILE A 128 3.12 -3.69 5.55
C ILE A 128 3.92 -4.49 4.50
N SER A 129 3.36 -5.59 3.97
CA SER A 129 4.00 -6.39 2.92
C SER A 129 4.06 -5.63 1.59
N GLU A 130 3.01 -4.90 1.21
CA GLU A 130 3.00 -4.02 0.03
C GLU A 130 3.98 -2.85 0.16
N LEU A 131 4.09 -2.22 1.34
CA LEU A 131 5.09 -1.20 1.61
C LEU A 131 6.51 -1.76 1.47
N ARG A 132 6.76 -2.97 1.99
CA ARG A 132 8.04 -3.65 1.83
C ARG A 132 8.33 -3.95 0.35
N PHE A 133 7.33 -4.45 -0.39
CA PHE A 133 7.44 -4.67 -1.82
C PHE A 133 7.83 -3.39 -2.55
N LEU A 134 7.07 -2.33 -2.33
CA LEU A 134 7.23 -1.02 -2.95
C LEU A 134 8.65 -0.47 -2.76
N PHE A 135 9.15 -0.42 -1.53
CA PHE A 135 10.43 0.24 -1.24
C PHE A 135 11.65 -0.65 -1.45
N GLN A 136 11.53 -1.98 -1.38
CA GLN A 136 12.68 -2.89 -1.51
C GLN A 136 12.79 -3.55 -2.88
N ASN A 137 11.71 -3.61 -3.67
CA ASN A 137 11.66 -4.37 -4.93
C ASN A 137 11.19 -3.52 -6.12
N VAL A 138 10.33 -2.51 -5.90
CA VAL A 138 9.81 -1.67 -6.98
C VAL A 138 10.65 -0.41 -7.18
N LEU A 139 10.84 0.37 -6.10
CA LEU A 139 11.56 1.65 -6.17
C LEU A 139 13.08 1.45 -6.12
N PRO A 140 13.86 2.29 -6.83
CA PRO A 140 15.32 2.30 -6.72
C PRO A 140 15.77 2.93 -5.40
N ASP A 141 17.09 2.98 -5.17
CA ASP A 141 17.65 3.77 -4.07
C ASP A 141 17.22 5.24 -4.17
N LEU A 142 16.70 5.77 -3.05
CA LEU A 142 16.11 7.10 -2.98
C LEU A 142 17.05 8.13 -2.32
N SER A 143 18.34 7.81 -2.17
CA SER A 143 19.33 8.73 -1.62
C SER A 143 19.32 10.07 -2.37
N GLY A 144 19.11 11.18 -1.66
CA GLY A 144 19.04 12.51 -2.27
C GLY A 144 17.69 12.85 -2.95
N ARG A 145 16.70 11.95 -2.90
CA ARG A 145 15.41 12.10 -3.58
C ARG A 145 14.30 12.57 -2.63
N THR A 146 13.33 13.27 -3.20
CA THR A 146 12.06 13.63 -2.55
C THR A 146 10.92 12.76 -3.06
N LEU A 147 10.25 12.07 -2.14
CA LEU A 147 9.03 11.32 -2.41
C LEU A 147 7.81 12.07 -1.87
N VAL A 148 6.76 12.16 -2.68
CA VAL A 148 5.47 12.72 -2.31
C VAL A 148 4.39 11.65 -2.39
N ASP A 149 3.63 11.50 -1.32
CA ASP A 149 2.45 10.64 -1.21
C ASP A 149 1.18 11.50 -1.29
N VAL A 150 0.36 11.31 -2.32
CA VAL A 150 -0.87 12.07 -2.54
C VAL A 150 -2.01 11.37 -1.82
N GLY A 151 -2.81 12.08 -1.02
CA GLY A 151 -3.90 11.46 -0.27
C GLY A 151 -3.37 10.50 0.81
N SER A 152 -2.38 10.98 1.57
CA SER A 152 -1.61 10.14 2.50
C SER A 152 -2.41 9.49 3.61
N ARG A 153 -3.64 9.95 3.90
CA ARG A 153 -4.62 9.34 4.81
C ARG A 153 -4.02 8.96 6.18
N LEU A 154 -3.73 7.68 6.43
CA LEU A 154 -3.16 7.22 7.69
C LEU A 154 -1.63 7.39 7.78
N GLY A 155 -0.95 7.69 6.67
CA GLY A 155 0.49 7.91 6.56
C GLY A 155 1.31 6.67 6.23
N ALA A 156 0.66 5.56 5.82
CA ALA A 156 1.30 4.26 5.60
C ALA A 156 2.56 4.34 4.69
N VAL A 157 2.47 5.04 3.55
CA VAL A 157 3.60 5.24 2.62
C VAL A 157 4.73 6.02 3.28
N LEU A 158 4.42 7.02 4.11
CA LEU A 158 5.42 7.83 4.81
C LEU A 158 6.19 7.00 5.85
N TYR A 159 5.47 6.19 6.63
CA TYR A 159 6.10 5.31 7.62
C TYR A 159 6.95 4.23 6.93
N GLY A 160 6.40 3.59 5.89
CA GLY A 160 7.11 2.60 5.07
C GLY A 160 8.35 3.18 4.42
N GLY A 161 8.23 4.37 3.82
CA GLY A 161 9.34 5.09 3.20
C GLY A 161 10.40 5.48 4.21
N TYR A 162 10.01 5.77 5.46
CA TYR A 162 10.97 6.02 6.52
C TYR A 162 11.77 4.76 6.84
N VAL A 163 11.11 3.66 7.15
CA VAL A 163 11.85 2.47 7.60
C VAL A 163 12.60 1.78 6.46
N TYR A 164 12.08 1.79 5.24
CA TYR A 164 12.62 1.00 4.13
C TYR A 164 13.48 1.77 3.12
N SER A 165 13.50 3.12 3.16
CA SER A 165 14.24 3.91 2.17
C SER A 165 15.19 4.94 2.77
N SER A 166 16.15 5.34 1.94
CA SER A 166 17.13 6.41 2.13
C SER A 166 16.63 7.78 1.62
N ALA A 167 15.33 7.91 1.30
CA ALA A 167 14.75 9.15 0.78
C ALA A 167 15.09 10.34 1.67
N SER A 168 15.59 11.41 1.09
CA SER A 168 15.99 12.61 1.84
C SER A 168 14.79 13.36 2.40
N ARG A 169 13.65 13.29 1.71
CA ARG A 169 12.38 13.89 2.16
C ARG A 169 11.22 12.99 1.78
N LEU A 170 10.30 12.81 2.72
CA LEU A 170 9.04 12.08 2.58
C LEU A 170 7.91 13.05 2.90
N LEU A 171 7.07 13.37 1.92
CA LEU A 171 6.04 14.40 2.05
C LEU A 171 4.65 13.80 1.81
N GLY A 172 3.78 13.84 2.81
CA GLY A 172 2.37 13.48 2.65
C GLY A 172 1.55 14.71 2.28
N LEU A 173 0.73 14.62 1.23
CA LEU A 173 -0.33 15.57 0.95
C LEU A 173 -1.65 15.00 1.46
N GLU A 174 -2.35 15.75 2.29
CA GLU A 174 -3.64 15.34 2.85
C GLU A 174 -4.57 16.55 2.97
N ILE A 175 -5.83 16.36 2.59
CA ILE A 175 -6.85 17.42 2.61
C ILE A 175 -7.64 17.41 3.93
N SER A 176 -7.71 16.27 4.61
CA SER A 176 -8.36 16.14 5.91
C SER A 176 -7.44 16.61 7.03
N GLU A 177 -7.82 17.70 7.69
CA GLU A 177 -7.10 18.20 8.87
C GLU A 177 -6.99 17.14 9.98
N GLU A 178 -8.02 16.32 10.17
CA GLU A 178 -8.03 15.26 11.18
C GLU A 178 -6.96 14.19 10.90
N PHE A 179 -6.81 13.77 9.63
CA PHE A 179 -5.75 12.86 9.24
C PHE A 179 -4.37 13.50 9.35
N VAL A 180 -4.23 14.77 8.98
CA VAL A 180 -2.96 15.51 9.16
C VAL A 180 -2.57 15.55 10.64
N GLN A 181 -3.51 15.81 11.54
CA GLN A 181 -3.25 15.80 12.98
C GLN A 181 -2.83 14.41 13.46
N LEU A 182 -3.58 13.37 13.09
CA LEU A 182 -3.29 11.98 13.46
C LEU A 182 -1.89 11.54 12.99
N GLN A 183 -1.55 11.82 11.73
CA GLN A 183 -0.23 11.51 11.18
C GLN A 183 0.87 12.26 11.94
N ASN A 184 0.71 13.57 12.18
CA ASN A 184 1.71 14.34 12.92
C ASN A 184 1.91 13.82 14.36
N GLU A 185 0.86 13.36 15.04
CA GLU A 185 1.00 12.69 16.34
C GLU A 185 1.87 11.42 16.25
N MET A 186 1.67 10.58 15.23
CA MET A 186 2.48 9.39 14.99
C MET A 186 3.93 9.77 14.64
N LEU A 187 4.14 10.75 13.77
CA LEU A 187 5.50 11.20 13.41
C LEU A 187 6.27 11.68 14.64
N GLN A 188 5.63 12.40 15.55
CA GLN A 188 6.25 12.85 16.80
C GLN A 188 6.53 11.68 17.75
N LYS A 189 5.56 10.79 17.96
CA LYS A 189 5.69 9.63 18.85
C LYS A 189 6.86 8.72 18.44
N TYR A 190 7.03 8.52 17.14
CA TYR A 190 8.06 7.64 16.57
C TYR A 190 9.33 8.37 16.13
N GLN A 191 9.43 9.69 16.36
CA GLN A 191 10.59 10.53 16.03
C GLN A 191 10.97 10.50 14.53
N LEU A 192 9.97 10.49 13.65
CA LEU A 192 10.15 10.40 12.20
C LEU A 192 10.30 11.77 11.51
N THR A 193 10.25 12.85 12.29
CA THR A 193 10.14 14.23 11.80
C THR A 193 11.44 14.81 11.25
N ASP A 194 12.55 14.07 11.30
CA ASP A 194 13.83 14.50 10.73
C ASP A 194 13.77 14.62 9.20
N ARG A 195 12.88 13.86 8.55
CA ARG A 195 12.69 13.89 7.09
C ARG A 195 11.27 13.61 6.59
N VAL A 196 10.33 13.29 7.49
CA VAL A 196 8.92 13.15 7.14
C VAL A 196 8.16 14.42 7.49
N GLN A 197 7.29 14.86 6.59
CA GLN A 197 6.41 16.00 6.80
C GLN A 197 5.04 15.75 6.16
N VAL A 198 3.96 16.14 6.85
CA VAL A 198 2.60 16.14 6.29
C VAL A 198 2.18 17.57 6.00
N ILE A 199 1.65 17.79 4.81
CA ILE A 199 1.20 19.10 4.32
C ILE A 199 -0.33 19.03 4.17
N HIS A 200 -1.02 19.84 4.97
CA HIS A 200 -2.47 20.03 4.85
C HIS A 200 -2.79 20.88 3.61
N ALA A 201 -3.10 20.24 2.49
CA ALA A 201 -3.37 20.92 1.23
C ALA A 201 -4.12 20.02 0.23
N ASP A 202 -4.89 20.66 -0.66
CA ASP A 202 -5.36 20.04 -1.90
C ASP A 202 -4.18 19.93 -2.89
N VAL A 203 -3.96 18.74 -3.44
CA VAL A 203 -2.93 18.49 -4.47
C VAL A 203 -3.04 19.46 -5.65
N CYS A 204 -4.25 19.90 -6.01
CA CYS A 204 -4.51 20.86 -7.09
C CYS A 204 -3.95 22.27 -6.82
N THR A 205 -3.39 22.51 -5.64
CA THR A 205 -2.75 23.79 -5.26
C THR A 205 -1.23 23.68 -5.17
N GLN A 206 -0.66 22.49 -5.38
CA GLN A 206 0.73 22.16 -5.07
C GLN A 206 1.60 22.01 -6.32
N GLU A 207 1.46 22.91 -7.29
CA GLU A 207 2.19 22.86 -8.57
C GLU A 207 3.71 22.81 -8.37
N VAL A 208 4.25 23.75 -7.58
CA VAL A 208 5.70 23.85 -7.33
C VAL A 208 6.23 22.59 -6.66
N LEU A 209 5.46 21.99 -5.75
CA LEU A 209 5.84 20.74 -5.11
C LEU A 209 5.96 19.63 -6.15
N LEU A 210 4.90 19.40 -6.94
CA LEU A 210 4.87 18.37 -7.97
C LEU A 210 5.97 18.56 -9.03
N GLN A 211 6.29 19.79 -9.42
CA GLN A 211 7.37 20.07 -10.37
C GLN A 211 8.77 19.66 -9.85
N ASN A 212 8.96 19.59 -8.53
CA ASN A 212 10.24 19.28 -7.90
C ASN A 212 10.35 17.84 -7.38
N THR A 213 9.22 17.14 -7.22
CA THR A 213 9.12 15.74 -6.78
C THR A 213 9.94 14.78 -7.65
N ASP A 214 10.67 13.85 -7.04
CA ASP A 214 11.37 12.77 -7.76
C ASP A 214 10.55 11.48 -7.87
N VAL A 215 9.75 11.19 -6.84
CA VAL A 215 8.85 10.03 -6.80
C VAL A 215 7.48 10.46 -6.31
N LEU A 216 6.44 10.23 -7.09
CA LEU A 216 5.04 10.49 -6.72
C LEU A 216 4.35 9.15 -6.46
N VAL A 217 3.70 8.99 -5.31
CA VAL A 217 2.90 7.80 -4.97
C VAL A 217 1.43 8.19 -4.95
N MET A 218 0.61 7.40 -5.63
CA MET A 218 -0.84 7.57 -5.74
C MET A 218 -1.54 6.23 -5.51
N ASN A 219 -1.90 5.95 -4.26
CA ASN A 219 -2.66 4.75 -3.89
C ASN A 219 -4.16 5.06 -3.76
N ASN A 220 -4.95 4.73 -4.79
CA ASN A 220 -6.40 4.82 -4.84
C ASN A 220 -6.96 6.17 -4.34
N VAL A 221 -6.31 7.26 -4.74
CA VAL A 221 -6.42 8.55 -4.06
C VAL A 221 -7.70 9.33 -4.36
N PHE A 222 -8.45 8.94 -5.40
CA PHE A 222 -9.57 9.74 -5.92
C PHE A 222 -10.91 9.01 -6.02
N GLU A 223 -10.92 7.72 -6.36
CA GLU A 223 -12.15 7.02 -6.76
C GLU A 223 -13.22 7.10 -5.67
N TYR A 224 -12.83 6.92 -4.41
CA TYR A 224 -13.74 6.92 -3.26
C TYR A 224 -13.94 8.30 -2.63
N PHE A 225 -13.05 9.27 -2.92
CA PHE A 225 -13.01 10.53 -2.18
C PHE A 225 -13.58 11.72 -2.96
N MET A 226 -13.67 11.63 -4.28
CA MET A 226 -14.05 12.74 -5.16
C MET A 226 -15.12 12.35 -6.18
N GLU A 227 -15.94 13.29 -6.61
CA GLU A 227 -16.87 13.08 -7.73
C GLU A 227 -16.12 13.01 -9.08
N PRO A 228 -16.62 12.31 -10.11
CA PRO A 228 -15.87 12.08 -11.36
C PRO A 228 -15.33 13.37 -12.01
N SER A 229 -16.09 14.47 -11.95
CA SER A 229 -15.64 15.77 -12.49
C SER A 229 -14.44 16.36 -11.74
N GLU A 230 -14.35 16.13 -10.43
CA GLU A 230 -13.25 16.56 -9.58
C GLU A 230 -12.02 15.68 -9.80
N GLN A 231 -12.23 14.36 -9.96
CA GLN A 231 -11.16 13.43 -10.32
C GLN A 231 -10.50 13.83 -11.64
N ILE A 232 -11.30 14.14 -12.67
CA ILE A 232 -10.78 14.61 -13.97
C ILE A 232 -9.96 15.89 -13.81
N ARG A 233 -10.41 16.83 -12.98
CA ARG A 233 -9.68 18.07 -12.70
C ARG A 233 -8.34 17.79 -12.00
N ALA A 234 -8.35 16.95 -10.97
CA ALA A 234 -7.15 16.58 -10.22
C ALA A 234 -6.13 15.85 -11.10
N TRP A 235 -6.57 14.87 -11.89
CA TRP A 235 -5.72 14.17 -12.84
C TRP A 235 -5.09 15.12 -13.85
N ARG A 236 -5.88 16.01 -14.48
CA ARG A 236 -5.33 16.99 -15.43
C ARG A 236 -4.29 17.89 -14.79
N PHE A 237 -4.52 18.34 -13.55
CA PHE A 237 -3.56 19.15 -12.82
C PHE A 237 -2.25 18.40 -12.55
N ILE A 238 -2.33 17.16 -12.07
CA ILE A 238 -1.15 16.31 -11.81
C ILE A 238 -0.37 16.05 -13.10
N ILE A 239 -1.07 15.70 -14.18
CA ILE A 239 -0.47 15.44 -15.50
C ILE A 239 0.22 16.69 -16.05
N GLN A 240 -0.28 17.88 -15.75
CA GLN A 240 0.34 19.15 -16.19
C GLN A 240 1.51 19.55 -15.29
N SER A 241 1.47 19.22 -14.00
CA SER A 241 2.44 19.69 -13.00
C SER A 241 3.61 18.71 -12.79
N PHE A 242 3.35 17.40 -12.79
CA PHE A 242 4.35 16.36 -12.58
C PHE A 242 5.04 15.98 -13.91
N ARG A 243 5.98 16.83 -14.32
CA ARG A 243 6.65 16.78 -15.64
C ARG A 243 8.16 16.68 -15.60
N LYS A 244 8.76 16.50 -14.42
CA LYS A 244 10.20 16.35 -14.27
C LYS A 244 10.65 15.02 -14.90
N SER A 245 11.26 15.08 -16.08
CA SER A 245 11.73 13.91 -16.83
C SER A 245 12.61 13.00 -15.97
N GLY A 246 12.38 11.69 -16.07
CA GLY A 246 13.06 10.67 -15.26
C GLY A 246 12.50 10.48 -13.85
N SER A 247 11.53 11.29 -13.41
CA SER A 247 10.84 11.07 -12.14
C SER A 247 9.93 9.85 -12.21
N LEU A 248 9.66 9.25 -11.07
CA LEU A 248 8.88 8.01 -10.97
C LEU A 248 7.48 8.28 -10.44
N LEU A 249 6.51 7.56 -10.96
CA LEU A 249 5.14 7.56 -10.48
C LEU A 249 4.75 6.13 -10.12
N VAL A 250 4.28 5.94 -8.89
CA VAL A 250 3.68 4.70 -8.42
C VAL A 250 2.17 4.91 -8.37
N SER A 251 1.42 4.03 -9.02
CA SER A 251 -0.05 4.09 -9.04
C SER A 251 -0.64 2.74 -8.67
N THR A 252 -1.67 2.77 -7.83
CA THR A 252 -2.48 1.61 -7.47
C THR A 252 -3.95 2.03 -7.48
N PRO A 253 -4.80 1.56 -8.41
CA PRO A 253 -4.50 0.64 -9.51
C PRO A 253 -3.68 1.31 -10.63
N SER A 254 -3.52 0.62 -11.77
CA SER A 254 -2.86 1.17 -12.96
C SER A 254 -3.47 2.51 -13.40
N LEU A 255 -2.66 3.34 -14.08
CA LEU A 255 -3.16 4.59 -14.67
C LEU A 255 -4.20 4.34 -15.76
N GLN A 256 -4.06 3.23 -16.49
CA GLN A 256 -5.00 2.81 -17.52
C GLN A 256 -6.38 2.54 -16.93
N GLU A 257 -6.43 1.86 -15.78
CA GLU A 257 -7.68 1.61 -15.05
C GLU A 257 -8.24 2.91 -14.45
N SER A 258 -7.40 3.66 -13.74
CA SER A 258 -7.79 4.91 -13.06
C SER A 258 -8.34 5.96 -14.03
N LEU A 259 -7.69 6.15 -15.19
CA LEU A 259 -8.13 7.11 -16.21
C LEU A 259 -9.20 6.52 -17.13
N GLY A 260 -9.23 5.20 -17.31
CA GLY A 260 -10.23 4.49 -18.12
C GLY A 260 -11.64 4.59 -17.56
N ALA A 261 -11.77 4.49 -16.23
CA ALA A 261 -13.03 4.76 -15.53
C ALA A 261 -13.58 6.18 -15.81
N LEU A 262 -12.70 7.13 -16.17
CA LEU A 262 -13.03 8.53 -16.46
C LEU A 262 -13.03 8.87 -17.97
N GLN A 263 -12.78 7.90 -18.84
CA GLN A 263 -12.62 8.10 -20.30
C GLN A 263 -11.53 9.14 -20.63
N GLN A 264 -10.43 9.15 -19.87
CA GLN A 264 -9.30 10.09 -19.99
C GLN A 264 -7.97 9.43 -20.39
N GLU A 265 -7.98 8.21 -20.94
CA GLU A 265 -6.78 7.46 -21.32
C GLU A 265 -5.93 8.18 -22.37
N ALA A 266 -6.57 9.05 -23.18
CA ALA A 266 -5.91 9.91 -24.16
C ALA A 266 -4.91 10.91 -23.54
N LEU A 267 -4.89 11.07 -22.21
CA LEU A 267 -3.93 11.92 -21.51
C LEU A 267 -2.58 11.22 -21.24
N LEU A 268 -2.51 9.89 -21.36
CA LEU A 268 -1.30 9.11 -21.08
C LEU A 268 -0.18 9.26 -22.11
N PRO A 269 -0.45 9.21 -23.43
CA PRO A 269 0.59 9.28 -24.44
C PRO A 269 1.44 10.55 -24.30
N GLY A 270 2.77 10.38 -24.16
CA GLY A 270 3.71 11.48 -24.03
C GLY A 270 3.81 12.10 -22.63
N TRP A 271 3.21 11.49 -21.60
CA TRP A 271 3.45 11.86 -20.21
C TRP A 271 4.36 10.87 -19.49
N VAL A 272 4.00 9.59 -19.50
CA VAL A 272 4.72 8.54 -18.79
C VAL A 272 4.87 7.29 -19.65
N GLU A 273 5.87 6.48 -19.33
CA GLU A 273 6.00 5.10 -19.78
C GLU A 273 5.93 4.15 -18.57
N GLU A 274 5.26 3.01 -18.73
CA GLU A 274 5.21 1.98 -17.69
C GLU A 274 6.51 1.18 -17.68
N LEU A 275 7.05 0.96 -16.48
CA LEU A 275 8.28 0.19 -16.26
C LEU A 275 7.93 -1.23 -15.82
N PRO A 276 8.74 -2.23 -16.22
CA PRO A 276 8.55 -3.59 -15.75
C PRO A 276 8.81 -3.69 -14.24
N VAL A 277 7.93 -4.39 -13.54
CA VAL A 277 8.07 -4.73 -12.12
C VAL A 277 8.14 -6.25 -11.99
N ASP A 278 9.09 -6.75 -11.18
CA ASP A 278 9.15 -8.18 -10.87
C ASP A 278 8.23 -8.49 -9.68
N TYR A 279 7.10 -9.13 -9.97
CA TYR A 279 6.14 -9.54 -8.94
C TYR A 279 6.47 -10.91 -8.33
N ASN A 280 7.51 -11.61 -8.78
CA ASN A 280 7.88 -12.94 -8.27
C ASN A 280 8.78 -12.83 -7.04
N VAL A 281 8.34 -12.06 -6.05
CA VAL A 281 9.04 -11.82 -4.79
C VAL A 281 8.30 -12.52 -3.66
N TYR A 282 9.05 -13.22 -2.81
CA TYR A 282 8.50 -13.81 -1.60
C TYR A 282 8.67 -12.84 -0.42
N LEU A 283 7.56 -12.44 0.19
CA LEU A 283 7.53 -11.46 1.29
C LEU A 283 6.96 -12.03 2.59
N GLY A 284 6.84 -13.36 2.66
CA GLY A 284 6.15 -14.09 3.72
C GLY A 284 4.80 -14.63 3.24
N ARG A 285 4.22 -15.57 3.99
CA ARG A 285 2.97 -16.24 3.63
C ARG A 285 1.79 -15.29 3.45
N ASP A 286 1.74 -14.22 4.23
CA ASP A 286 0.61 -13.27 4.28
C ASP A 286 0.61 -12.26 3.13
N SER A 287 1.63 -12.27 2.27
CA SER A 287 1.62 -11.43 1.08
C SER A 287 0.70 -12.01 0.01
N ASP A 288 -0.32 -11.25 -0.40
CA ASP A 288 -1.19 -11.60 -1.53
C ASP A 288 -0.54 -11.16 -2.86
N PRO A 289 -0.13 -12.09 -3.75
CA PRO A 289 0.46 -11.75 -5.03
C PRO A 289 -0.45 -10.94 -5.95
N GLU A 290 -1.78 -11.07 -5.82
CA GLU A 290 -2.71 -10.29 -6.64
C GLU A 290 -2.77 -8.82 -6.21
N ASN A 291 -2.66 -8.55 -4.91
CA ASN A 291 -2.54 -7.18 -4.39
C ASN A 291 -1.22 -6.54 -4.85
N LEU A 292 -0.10 -7.28 -4.80
CA LEU A 292 1.19 -6.77 -5.31
C LEU A 292 1.13 -6.39 -6.80
N ARG A 293 0.36 -7.12 -7.60
CA ARG A 293 0.17 -6.83 -9.04
C ARG A 293 -0.62 -5.56 -9.32
N GLN A 294 -1.30 -4.99 -8.33
CA GLN A 294 -1.96 -3.69 -8.45
C GLN A 294 -0.98 -2.52 -8.29
N ILE A 295 0.30 -2.77 -7.98
CA ILE A 295 1.32 -1.74 -7.80
C ILE A 295 2.08 -1.54 -9.10
N HIS A 296 1.77 -0.45 -9.80
CA HIS A 296 2.39 -0.12 -11.09
C HIS A 296 3.42 0.99 -10.93
N LEU A 297 4.54 0.85 -11.67
CA LEU A 297 5.61 1.84 -11.72
C LEU A 297 5.69 2.47 -13.11
N TYR A 298 5.77 3.79 -13.13
CA TYR A 298 5.90 4.58 -14.34
C TYR A 298 7.08 5.54 -14.25
N ARG A 299 7.63 5.93 -15.40
CA ARG A 299 8.64 6.98 -15.54
C ARG A 299 8.10 8.12 -16.38
N VAL A 300 8.29 9.34 -15.91
CA VAL A 300 7.96 10.57 -16.67
C VAL A 300 8.95 10.74 -17.83
N MET A 301 8.40 10.98 -19.03
CA MET A 301 9.15 11.18 -20.28
C MET A 301 9.78 12.57 -20.36
#